data_AF-A0A7Y2FCY6-F1
#
_entry.id   AF-A0A7Y2FCY6-F1
#
_cell.length_a   1.000
_cell.length_b   1.000
_cell.length_c   1.000
_cell.angle_alpha   90.00
_cell.angle_beta   90.00
_cell.angle_gamma   90.00
#
_symmetry.space_group_name_H-M   'P 1'
#
loop_
_entity.id
_entity.type
_entity.pdbx_description
1 polymer ?
#
loop_
_entity_poly.entity_id
_entity_poly.type
_entity_poly.pdbx_seq_one_letter_code
_entity_poly.pdbx_strand_id
1 'polypeptide(L)' 'AAALDWDESKAHNASYDAEKCAELFCSVVNRWKILTGR' A
#
# COMPACT_ATOMS: atom_id res chain seq x y z
N ALA A 1 -8.98 -6.35 2.44
CA ALA A 1 -7.83 -5.84 1.68
C ALA A 1 -7.80 -4.31 1.78
N ALA A 2 -6.65 -3.66 1.61
CA ALA A 2 -6.43 -2.22 1.85
C ALA A 2 -7.18 -1.25 0.90
N ALA A 3 -8.24 -1.68 0.22
CA ALA A 3 -8.93 -0.95 -0.84
C ALA A 3 -7.98 -0.38 -1.92
N LEU A 4 -6.86 -1.08 -2.14
CA LEU A 4 -5.89 -0.75 -3.19
C LEU A 4 -6.23 -1.56 -4.43
N ASP A 5 -6.17 -0.89 -5.57
CA ASP A 5 -6.32 -1.54 -6.87
C ASP A 5 -5.07 -2.36 -7.19
N TRP A 6 -5.28 -3.62 -7.54
CA TRP A 6 -4.22 -4.62 -7.76
C TRP A 6 -4.45 -5.34 -9.09
N ASP A 7 -3.45 -5.26 -9.95
CA ASP A 7 -3.42 -5.87 -11.27
C ASP A 7 -2.42 -7.03 -11.26
N GLU A 8 -2.93 -8.26 -11.19
CA GLU A 8 -2.10 -9.47 -11.12
C GLU A 8 -1.14 -9.60 -12.30
N SER A 9 -1.49 -9.06 -13.48
CA SER A 9 -0.63 -9.13 -14.66
C SER A 9 0.66 -8.32 -14.51
N LYS A 10 0.67 -7.34 -13.60
CA LYS A 10 1.81 -6.45 -13.33
C LYS A 10 2.61 -6.84 -12.08
N ALA A 11 2.16 -7.84 -11.31
CA ALA A 11 2.78 -8.32 -10.07
C ALA A 11 4.15 -9.01 -10.25
N HIS A 12 4.69 -9.04 -11.47
CA HIS A 12 6.04 -9.50 -11.78
C HIS A 12 6.97 -8.33 -12.16
N ASN A 13 6.47 -7.10 -12.09
CA ASN A 13 7.23 -5.89 -12.34
C ASN A 13 7.63 -5.27 -10.99
N ALA A 14 8.94 -5.23 -10.74
CA ALA A 14 9.49 -4.70 -9.49
C ALA A 14 9.10 -3.23 -9.22
N SER A 15 8.92 -2.39 -10.25
CA SER A 15 8.47 -1.01 -10.05
C SER A 15 7.01 -0.96 -9.63
N TYR A 16 6.15 -1.79 -10.23
CA TYR A 16 4.74 -1.90 -9.85
C TYR A 16 4.59 -2.39 -8.41
N ASP A 17 5.33 -3.44 -8.04
CA ASP A 17 5.32 -3.96 -6.67
C ASP A 17 5.83 -2.93 -5.67
N ALA A 18 6.87 -2.16 -6.01
CA ALA A 18 7.39 -1.11 -5.16
C ALA A 18 6.37 0.03 -4.96
N GLU A 19 5.70 0.46 -6.03
CA GLU A 19 4.62 1.47 -5.96
C GLU A 19 3.47 0.98 -5.06
N LYS A 20 3.00 -0.26 -5.27
CA LYS A 20 1.90 -0.83 -4.49
C LYS A 20 2.27 -1.08 -3.03
N CYS A 21 3.50 -1.53 -2.76
CA CYS A 21 4.01 -1.66 -1.40
C CYS A 21 4.10 -0.30 -0.70
N ALA A 22 4.54 0.75 -1.40
CA ALA A 22 4.60 2.09 -0.84
C ALA A 22 3.19 2.64 -0.51
N GLU A 23 2.22 2.47 -1.41
CA GLU A 23 0.81 2.81 -1.17
C GLU A 23 0.26 2.10 0.08
N LEU A 24 0.46 0.78 0.17
CA LEU A 24 0.03 -0.02 1.30
C LEU A 24 0.69 0.42 2.61
N PHE A 25 2.01 0.59 2.60
CA PHE A 25 2.77 1.03 3.76
C PHE A 25 2.26 2.37 4.29
N CYS A 26 2.11 3.35 3.40
CA CYS A 26 1.61 4.67 3.77
C CYS A 26 0.19 4.60 4.32
N SER A 27 -0.70 3.81 3.70
CA SER A 27 -2.07 3.61 4.18
C SER A 27 -2.10 3.06 5.61
N VAL A 28 -1.30 2.03 5.90
CA VAL A 28 -1.23 1.42 7.25
C VAL A 28 -0.69 2.42 8.28
N VAL A 29 0.44 3.07 7.99
CA VAL A 29 1.08 4.02 8.93
C VAL A 29 0.18 5.22 9.17
N ASN A 30 -0.42 5.78 8.12
CA ASN A 30 -1.35 6.91 8.25
C ASN A 30 -2.58 6.52 9.05
N ARG A 31 -3.13 5.32 8.82
CA ARG A 31 -4.26 4.81 9.59
C ARG A 31 -3.91 4.65 11.07
N TRP A 32 -2.73 4.12 11.37
CA TRP A 32 -2.23 3.99 12.74
C TRP A 32 -2.10 5.36 13.43
N LYS A 33 -1.51 6.34 12.73
CA LYS A 33 -1.40 7.72 13.23
C LYS A 33 -2.76 8.34 13.57
N ILE A 34 -3.76 8.15 12.71
CA ILE A 34 -5.13 8.64 12.95
C ILE A 34 -5.74 7.98 14.18
N LEU A 35 -5.56 6.66 14.35
CA LEU A 35 -6.18 5.92 15.44
C LEU A 35 -5.49 6.13 16.80
N THR A 36 -4.20 6.45 16.80
CA THR A 36 -3.40 6.52 18.03
C THR A 36 -2.96 7.93 18.42
N GLY A 37 -3.09 8.92 17.52
CA GLY A 37 -2.73 10.31 17.80
C GLY A 37 -1.24 10.57 17.99
N ARG A 38 -0.37 9.63 17.61
CA ARG A 38 1.09 9.79 17.54
C ARG A 38 1.55 9.99 16.10
#